data_AF-A0A967M5I5-F1
#
_entry.id   AF-A0A967M5I5-F1
#
_cell.length_a   1.000
_cell.length_b   1.000
_cell.length_c   1.000
_cell.angle_alpha   90.00
_cell.angle_beta   90.00
_cell.angle_gamma   90.00
#
_symmetry.space_group_name_H-M   'P 1'
#
loop_
_entity.id
_entity.type
_entity.pdbx_description
1 polymer ?
#
loop_
_entity_poly.entity_id
_entity_poly.type
_entity_poly.pdbx_seq_one_letter_code
_entity_poly.pdbx_strand_id
1 'polypeptide(L)' 'MKSKVITLDNKAAGDIELNDAVFGTEVRKDILSRMVNYQLAKRRA' A
#
# COMPACT_ATOMS: atom_id res chain seq x y z
N MET A 1 -2.45 8.96 -7.11
CA MET A 1 -3.79 8.34 -6.88
C MET A 1 -4.56 9.13 -5.82
N LYS A 2 -5.89 9.32 -5.93
CA LYS A 2 -6.71 10.03 -4.91
C LYS A 2 -7.35 9.07 -3.92
N SER A 3 -7.11 9.24 -2.62
CA SER A 3 -7.81 8.48 -1.57
C SER A 3 -8.74 9.40 -0.78
N LYS A 4 -10.00 8.97 -0.68
CA LYS A 4 -11.03 9.65 0.11
C LYS A 4 -10.77 9.40 1.60
N VAL A 5 -10.63 10.47 2.37
CA VAL A 5 -10.58 10.40 3.83
C VAL A 5 -12.01 10.50 4.35
N ILE A 6 -12.47 9.45 5.02
CA ILE A 6 -13.75 9.42 5.71
C ILE A 6 -13.51 9.61 7.21
N THR A 7 -14.31 10.47 7.86
CA THR A 7 -14.33 10.57 9.33
C THR A 7 -15.07 9.38 9.94
N LEU A 8 -14.90 9.14 11.25
CA LEU A 8 -15.62 8.09 11.99
C LEU A 8 -17.16 8.25 11.92
N ASP A 9 -17.64 9.46 11.65
CA ASP A 9 -19.07 9.76 11.42
C ASP A 9 -19.52 9.52 9.97
N ASN A 10 -18.70 8.83 9.17
CA ASN A 10 -18.94 8.51 7.77
C ASN A 10 -19.16 9.75 6.88
N LYS A 11 -18.58 10.90 7.26
CA LYS A 11 -18.56 12.12 6.44
C LYS A 11 -17.22 12.24 5.72
N ALA A 12 -17.23 12.70 4.47
CA ALA A 12 -16.01 12.91 3.70
C ALA A 12 -15.25 14.11 4.28
N ALA A 13 -14.05 13.86 4.83
CA ALA A 13 -13.19 14.88 5.45
C ALA A 13 -12.32 15.62 4.42
N GLY A 14 -12.09 15.00 3.26
CA GLY A 14 -11.26 15.54 2.19
C GLY A 14 -10.66 14.44 1.32
N ASP A 15 -10.10 14.82 0.18
CA ASP A 15 -9.32 13.94 -0.69
C ASP A 15 -7.83 14.12 -0.42
N ILE A 16 -7.11 13.04 -0.16
CA ILE A 16 -5.64 13.04 -0.12
C ILE A 16 -5.13 12.61 -1.49
N GLU A 17 -4.25 13.42 -2.07
CA GLU A 17 -3.50 13.07 -3.27
C GLU A 17 -2.25 12.26 -2.87
N LEU A 18 -2.26 10.96 -3.19
CA LEU A 18 -1.11 10.09 -3.03
C LEU A 18 -0.14 10.30 -4.19
N ASN A 19 1.13 10.47 -3.83
CA ASN A 19 2.23 10.67 -4.75
C ASN A 19 2.42 9.47 -5.68
N ASP A 20 2.36 9.73 -7.00
CA ASP A 20 2.46 8.71 -8.03
C ASP A 20 3.86 8.08 -8.15
N ALA A 21 4.90 8.72 -7.61
CA ALA A 21 6.25 8.13 -7.54
C ALA A 21 6.30 6.87 -6.66
N VAL A 22 5.40 6.76 -5.67
CA VAL A 22 5.35 5.61 -4.75
C VAL A 22 4.23 4.64 -5.14
N PHE A 23 3.07 5.17 -5.51
CA PHE A 23 1.85 4.35 -5.74
C PHE A 23 1.53 4.11 -7.22
N GLY A 24 2.21 4.78 -8.15
CA GLY A 24 2.05 4.60 -9.60
C GLY A 24 3.12 3.71 -10.24
N THR A 25 4.04 3.16 -9.45
CA THR A 25 5.12 2.30 -9.97
C THR A 25 4.56 0.95 -10.46
N GLU A 26 5.09 0.43 -11.57
CA GLU A 26 4.72 -0.88 -12.10
C GLU A 26 4.90 -1.99 -11.06
N VAL A 27 3.83 -2.75 -10.83
CA VAL A 27 3.81 -3.82 -9.83
C VAL A 27 4.60 -5.01 -10.32
N ARG A 28 5.83 -5.17 -9.81
CA ARG A 28 6.66 -6.36 -10.04
C ARG A 28 6.28 -7.50 -9.09
N LYS A 29 5.37 -8.36 -9.55
CA LYS A 29 4.86 -9.52 -8.80
C LYS A 29 5.95 -10.48 -8.30
N ASP A 30 7.05 -10.64 -9.03
CA ASP A 30 8.19 -11.49 -8.62
C ASP A 30 8.86 -11.01 -7.32
N ILE A 31 9.06 -9.70 -7.18
CA ILE A 31 9.73 -9.15 -5.99
C ILE A 31 8.82 -9.26 -4.77
N LEU A 32 7.52 -9.06 -4.95
CA LEU A 32 6.54 -9.20 -3.87
C LEU A 32 6.50 -10.62 -3.32
N SER A 33 6.46 -11.64 -4.19
CA SER A 33 6.45 -13.04 -3.75
C SER A 33 7.76 -13.42 -3.05
N ARG A 34 8.91 -13.00 -3.57
CA ARG A 34 10.22 -13.22 -2.95
C ARG A 34 10.32 -12.58 -1.57
N MET A 35 9.84 -11.34 -1.43
CA MET A 35 9.89 -10.62 -0.15
C MET A 35 8.99 -11.26 0.91
N VAL A 36 7.79 -11.72 0.53
CA VAL A 36 6.88 -12.45 1.42
C VAL A 36 7.53 -13.73 1.92
N ASN A 37 8.11 -14.54 1.03
CA ASN A 37 8.79 -15.77 1.40
C ASN A 37 9.99 -15.53 2.33
N TYR A 38 10.78 -14.49 2.07
CA TYR A 38 11.89 -14.08 2.94
C TYR A 38 11.40 -13.67 4.33
N GLN A 39 10.34 -12.86 4.42
CA GLN A 39 9.76 -12.43 5.71
C GLN A 39 9.20 -13.62 6.51
N LEU A 40 8.51 -14.55 5.85
CA LEU A 40 8.00 -15.76 6.48
C LEU A 40 9.13 -16.68 6.97
N ALA A 41 10.20 -16.82 6.19
CA ALA A 41 11.38 -17.58 6.60
C ALA A 41 12.07 -16.94 7.82
N LYS A 42 12.25 -15.62 7.82
CA LYS A 42 12.83 -14.88 8.96
C LYS A 42 11.98 -15.01 10.23
N ARG A 43 10.65 -15.09 10.12
CA ARG A 43 9.77 -15.28 11.29
C ARG A 43 9.86 -16.68 11.90
N ARG A 44 10.31 -17.67 11.14
CA ARG A 44 10.43 -19.07 11.59
C ARG A 44 11.80 -19.39 12.22
N ALA A 45 12.80 -18.54 12.01
CA ALA A 45 14.12 -18.62 12.62
C ALA A 45 14.18 -17.79 13.91
#